data_AF-A0A362X7D0-F1
#
_entry.id   AF-A0A362X7D0-F1
#
_cell.length_a   1.000
_cell.length_b   1.000
_cell.length_c   1.000
_cell.angle_alpha   90.00
_cell.angle_beta   90.00
_cell.angle_gamma   90.00
#
_symmetry.space_group_name_H-M   'P 1'
#
loop_
_entity.id
_entity.type
_entity.pdbx_description
1 polymer ?
#
loop_
_entity_poly.entity_id
_entity_poly.type
_entity_poly.pdbx_seq_one_letter_code
_entity_poly.pdbx_strand_id
1 'polypeptide(L)'
;MSRKSEYLPTDFKKFGINGYYDNRMKDSTVRELWTTLKENYRFEWDTLKTKKTIVKLELIDNEKLNISLMNEGKVLDKFYVNGKVKGDYFSVDKNLTFIPFFPIYYMHKESKTILGNDNDGNLIVVHGYIGEGHILIMGGGTRRINSTKYKRIENKN
;
A
#
# COMPACT_ATOMS: atom_id res chain seq x y z
N MET A 1 -4.97 -8.35 -22.77
CA MET A 1 -5.78 -7.10 -22.72
C MET A 1 -5.35 -6.30 -21.51
N SER A 2 -4.60 -5.20 -21.69
CA SER A 2 -4.15 -4.35 -20.57
C SER A 2 -5.34 -3.56 -20.04
N ARG A 3 -5.87 -3.93 -18.87
CA ARG A 3 -7.01 -3.26 -18.24
C ARG A 3 -6.50 -2.02 -17.50
N LYS A 4 -6.78 -0.83 -18.04
CA LYS A 4 -6.54 0.47 -17.38
C LYS A 4 -7.59 0.68 -16.29
N SER A 5 -7.14 0.95 -15.07
CA SER A 5 -7.96 1.42 -13.96
C SER A 5 -7.77 2.93 -13.88
N GLU A 6 -8.84 3.71 -14.06
CA GLU A 6 -8.83 5.18 -14.13
C GLU A 6 -8.94 5.88 -12.76
N TYR A 7 -8.92 5.13 -11.65
CA TYR A 7 -8.96 5.75 -10.32
C TYR A 7 -7.60 6.38 -9.98
N LEU A 8 -7.51 7.68 -10.23
CA LEU A 8 -6.50 8.58 -9.69
C LEU A 8 -7.22 9.54 -8.75
N PRO A 9 -6.91 9.57 -7.45
CA PRO A 9 -7.38 10.63 -6.57
C PRO A 9 -7.00 11.98 -7.19
N THR A 10 -8.00 12.83 -7.43
CA THR A 10 -7.86 14.21 -7.92
C THR A 10 -7.11 15.13 -6.97
N ASP A 11 -6.72 14.64 -5.80
CA ASP A 11 -6.22 15.43 -4.69
C ASP A 11 -4.71 15.31 -4.46
N PHE A 12 -3.98 14.56 -5.30
CA PHE A 12 -2.53 14.45 -5.14
C PHE A 12 -1.84 15.77 -5.46
N LYS A 13 -1.02 16.26 -4.53
CA LYS A 13 -0.13 17.40 -4.73
C LYS A 13 1.32 17.06 -4.41
N LYS A 14 2.21 17.84 -5.04
CA LYS A 14 3.67 17.71 -5.02
C LYS A 14 4.31 18.09 -3.67
N PHE A 15 3.83 17.54 -2.55
CA PHE A 15 4.48 17.71 -1.24
C PHE A 15 5.65 16.73 -1.02
N GLY A 16 5.82 15.76 -1.92
CA GLY A 16 6.74 14.65 -1.75
C GLY A 16 6.21 13.66 -0.71
N ILE A 17 6.27 12.37 -1.02
CA ILE A 17 5.74 11.32 -0.13
C ILE A 17 6.55 11.13 1.16
N ASN A 18 7.72 11.76 1.25
CA ASN A 18 8.62 11.64 2.38
C ASN A 18 8.00 12.24 3.65
N GLY A 19 7.97 11.48 4.73
CA GLY A 19 7.45 11.96 5.99
C GLY A 19 7.11 10.87 6.99
N TYR A 20 6.54 11.33 8.10
CA TYR A 20 6.05 10.51 9.18
C TYR A 20 4.52 10.57 9.17
N TYR A 21 3.88 9.41 9.26
CA TYR A 21 2.44 9.28 9.19
C TYR A 21 1.93 8.45 10.36
N ASP A 22 0.78 8.83 10.90
CA ASP A 22 0.10 8.01 11.89
C ASP A 22 -0.22 6.65 11.27
N ASN A 23 0.16 5.57 11.94
CA ASN A 23 -0.13 4.23 11.47
C ASN A 23 -1.64 3.91 11.54
N ARG A 24 -2.39 4.66 12.36
CA ARG A 24 -3.82 4.47 12.58
C ARG A 24 -4.65 5.49 11.83
N MET A 25 -5.86 5.08 11.48
CA MET A 25 -6.93 6.00 11.13
C MET A 25 -7.61 6.54 12.38
N LYS A 26 -8.17 7.74 12.25
CA LYS A 26 -8.96 8.40 13.30
C LYS A 26 -10.22 7.60 13.67
N ASP A 27 -10.79 6.86 12.72
CA ASP A 27 -11.94 5.98 12.91
C ASP A 27 -11.52 4.50 12.88
N SER A 28 -11.66 3.81 14.01
CA SER A 28 -10.89 2.63 14.41
C SER A 28 -11.37 1.27 13.86
N THR A 29 -11.92 1.21 12.64
CA THR A 29 -12.40 -0.06 12.04
C THR A 29 -11.63 -0.48 10.79
N VAL A 30 -10.71 0.35 10.32
CA VAL A 30 -9.98 0.16 9.06
C VAL A 30 -8.53 -0.29 9.33
N ARG A 31 -7.95 -1.01 8.37
CA ARG A 31 -6.56 -1.52 8.41
C ARG A 31 -5.55 -0.39 8.63
N GLU A 32 -4.56 -0.67 9.47
CA GLU A 32 -3.42 0.20 9.71
C GLU A 32 -2.59 0.41 8.42
N LEU A 33 -1.92 1.56 8.34
CA LEU A 33 -1.09 1.93 7.18
C LEU A 33 -0.03 0.87 6.91
N TRP A 34 0.66 0.46 7.97
CA TRP A 34 1.72 -0.54 7.92
C TRP A 34 1.22 -1.87 7.35
N THR A 35 0.09 -2.38 7.82
CA THR A 35 -0.53 -3.61 7.29
C THR A 35 -0.85 -3.46 5.81
N THR A 36 -1.43 -2.33 5.40
CA THR A 36 -1.77 -2.06 4.00
C THR A 36 -0.53 -2.06 3.10
N LEU A 37 0.56 -1.44 3.55
CA LEU A 37 1.81 -1.40 2.79
C LEU A 37 2.50 -2.77 2.75
N LYS A 38 2.49 -3.51 3.86
CA LYS A 38 3.14 -4.82 3.97
C LYS A 38 2.44 -5.88 3.11
N GLU A 39 1.11 -5.84 2.98
CA GLU A 39 0.35 -6.71 2.08
C GLU A 39 0.72 -6.53 0.59
N ASN A 40 1.16 -5.33 0.19
CA ASN A 40 1.68 -5.13 -1.17
C ASN A 40 3.06 -5.75 -1.34
N TYR A 41 3.87 -5.74 -0.29
CA TYR A 41 5.22 -6.30 -0.33
C TYR A 41 5.19 -7.84 -0.28
N ARG A 42 4.40 -8.42 0.62
CA ARG A 42 4.17 -9.86 0.75
C ARG A 42 2.70 -10.07 1.05
N PHE A 43 2.04 -11.06 0.43
CA PHE A 43 0.67 -11.45 0.76
C PHE A 43 0.59 -12.14 2.14
N GLU A 44 1.19 -11.53 3.15
CA GLU A 44 1.30 -11.97 4.53
C GLU A 44 0.56 -10.97 5.41
N TRP A 45 -0.17 -11.49 6.41
CA TRP A 45 -0.79 -10.64 7.41
C TRP A 45 0.20 -10.32 8.51
N ASP A 46 0.33 -9.04 8.82
CA ASP A 46 1.14 -8.65 9.97
C ASP A 46 0.41 -8.98 11.28
N THR A 47 1.13 -9.63 12.20
CA THR A 47 0.64 -9.97 13.54
C THR A 47 1.06 -8.95 14.59
N LEU A 48 1.92 -7.97 14.24
CA LEU A 48 2.39 -6.92 15.14
C LEU A 48 1.28 -5.95 15.52
N LYS A 49 0.62 -6.20 16.66
CA LYS A 49 -0.32 -5.26 17.28
C LYS A 49 0.43 -4.31 18.21
N THR A 50 1.02 -3.25 17.67
CA THR A 50 1.71 -2.24 18.49
C THR A 50 0.85 -1.00 18.69
N LYS A 51 0.83 -0.48 19.93
CA LYS A 51 0.11 0.76 20.26
C LYS A 51 1.00 1.96 19.94
N LYS A 52 0.40 3.02 19.37
CA LYS A 52 1.05 4.32 19.05
C LYS A 52 2.25 4.21 18.09
N THR A 53 2.07 3.51 16.98
CA THR A 53 3.09 3.40 15.94
C THR A 53 2.98 4.48 14.87
N ILE A 54 4.12 4.78 14.26
CA ILE A 54 4.29 5.75 13.18
C ILE A 54 4.88 5.00 11.99
N VAL A 55 4.44 5.31 10.78
CA VAL A 55 5.08 4.84 9.56
C VAL A 55 5.89 5.98 8.97
N LYS A 56 7.18 5.74 8.78
CA LYS A 56 8.09 6.63 8.07
C LYS A 56 8.23 6.16 6.63
N LEU A 57 8.01 7.07 5.69
CA LEU A 57 8.23 6.86 4.26
C LEU A 57 9.43 7.70 3.81
N GLU A 58 10.39 7.05 3.14
CA GLU A 58 11.57 7.69 2.60
C GLU A 58 11.87 7.18 1.19
N LEU A 59 11.65 8.05 0.20
CA LEU A 59 12.05 7.83 -1.17
C LEU A 59 13.58 7.86 -1.23
N ILE A 60 14.18 6.73 -1.58
CA ILE A 60 15.64 6.59 -1.73
C ILE A 60 16.07 7.18 -3.08
N ASP A 61 15.30 6.85 -4.11
CA ASP A 61 15.43 7.33 -5.48
C ASP A 61 14.04 7.31 -6.14
N ASN A 62 13.93 7.70 -7.41
CA ASN A 62 12.65 7.75 -8.10
C ASN A 62 11.99 6.38 -8.36
N GLU A 63 12.64 5.28 -7.98
CA GLU A 63 12.21 3.91 -8.21
C GLU A 63 12.07 3.06 -6.91
N LYS A 64 12.50 3.58 -5.76
CA LYS A 64 12.54 2.80 -4.51
C LYS A 64 12.11 3.61 -3.29
N LEU A 65 11.23 2.99 -2.50
CA LEU A 65 10.68 3.57 -1.27
C LEU A 65 11.05 2.69 -0.07
N ASN A 66 11.69 3.30 0.94
CA ASN A 66 11.87 2.72 2.26
C ASN A 66 10.65 2.99 3.13
N ILE A 67 10.19 1.95 3.83
CA ILE A 67 9.02 1.99 4.70
C ILE A 67 9.47 1.44 6.06
N SER A 68 9.41 2.27 7.10
CA SER A 68 9.83 1.90 8.45
C SER A 68 8.69 2.07 9.45
N LEU A 69 8.44 1.03 10.25
CA LEU A 69 7.55 1.09 11.39
C LEU A 69 8.33 1.59 12.60
N MET A 70 7.81 2.63 13.26
CA MET A 70 8.47 3.26 14.39
C MET A 70 7.57 3.29 15.61
N ASN A 71 8.18 3.17 16.79
CA ASN A 71 7.54 3.39 18.08
C ASN A 71 8.53 4.10 19.01
N GLU A 72 8.12 5.22 19.61
CA GLU A 72 8.95 6.01 20.54
C GLU A 72 10.36 6.31 19.97
N GLY A 73 10.45 6.65 18.68
CA GLY A 73 11.70 6.97 18.00
C GLY A 73 12.55 5.76 17.58
N LYS A 74 12.19 4.54 17.99
CA LYS A 74 12.89 3.31 17.59
C LYS A 74 12.24 2.69 16.35
N VAL A 75 13.05 2.20 15.42
CA VAL A 75 12.58 1.41 14.28
C VAL A 75 12.30 -0.01 14.76
N LEU A 76 11.05 -0.45 14.61
CA LEU A 76 10.60 -1.80 14.97
C LEU A 76 10.81 -2.79 13.81
N ASP A 77 10.46 -2.37 12.60
CA ASP A 77 10.57 -3.16 11.38
C ASP A 77 10.76 -2.21 10.19
N LYS A 78 11.33 -2.71 9.10
CA LYS A 78 11.50 -1.96 7.86
C LYS A 78 11.54 -2.87 6.64
N PHE A 79 11.02 -2.38 5.54
CA PHE A 79 11.14 -3.02 4.24
C PHE A 79 11.23 -1.98 3.13
N TYR A 80 11.61 -2.44 1.94
CA TYR A 80 11.67 -1.60 0.75
C TYR A 80 10.68 -2.12 -0.27
N VAL A 81 10.08 -1.20 -1.01
CA VAL A 81 9.27 -1.52 -2.18
C VAL A 81 9.83 -0.81 -3.40
N ASN A 82 9.82 -1.53 -4.52
CA ASN A 82 10.11 -0.94 -5.82
C ASN A 82 8.84 -0.28 -6.37
N GLY A 83 9.02 0.72 -7.20
CA GLY A 83 7.93 1.46 -7.82
C GLY A 83 8.46 2.55 -8.73
N LYS A 84 7.62 3.53 -9.05
CA LYS A 84 8.02 4.72 -9.82
C LYS A 84 7.26 5.95 -9.38
N VAL A 85 7.95 7.08 -9.29
CA VAL A 85 7.29 8.39 -9.21
C VAL A 85 6.59 8.68 -10.54
N LYS A 86 5.31 9.05 -10.48
CA LYS A 86 4.48 9.42 -11.64
C LYS A 86 3.74 10.72 -11.33
N GLY A 87 4.29 11.84 -11.79
CA GLY A 87 3.76 13.16 -11.45
C GLY A 87 3.82 13.38 -9.94
N ASP A 88 2.66 13.44 -9.30
CA ASP A 88 2.50 13.80 -7.89
C ASP A 88 2.32 12.60 -6.94
N TYR A 89 2.50 11.37 -7.43
CA TYR A 89 2.36 10.16 -6.63
C TYR A 89 3.49 9.15 -6.88
N PHE A 90 3.70 8.25 -5.93
CA PHE A 90 4.55 7.08 -6.07
C PHE A 90 3.70 5.84 -6.34
N SER A 91 4.03 5.12 -7.40
CA SER A 91 3.32 3.89 -7.82
C SER A 91 4.17 2.68 -7.45
N VAL A 92 3.80 1.98 -6.38
CA VAL A 92 4.47 0.73 -5.98
C VAL A 92 4.27 -0.33 -7.06
N ASP A 93 5.32 -1.06 -7.45
CA ASP A 93 5.21 -2.09 -8.47
C ASP A 93 4.14 -3.13 -8.13
N LYS A 94 3.53 -3.70 -9.17
CA LYS A 94 2.47 -4.70 -8.99
C LYS A 94 3.07 -5.95 -8.35
N ASN A 95 2.44 -6.43 -7.29
CA ASN A 95 2.76 -7.75 -6.76
C ASN A 95 1.78 -8.77 -7.34
N LEU A 96 2.30 -9.73 -8.09
CA LEU A 96 1.52 -10.75 -8.79
C LEU A 96 1.99 -12.13 -8.34
N THR A 97 1.05 -12.93 -7.88
CA THR A 97 1.29 -14.33 -7.53
C THR A 97 0.35 -15.22 -8.32
N PHE A 98 0.94 -16.15 -9.07
CA PHE A 98 0.23 -17.17 -9.82
C PHE A 98 0.59 -18.53 -9.24
N ILE A 99 -0.41 -19.28 -8.79
CA ILE A 99 -0.23 -20.63 -8.24
C ILE A 99 -0.95 -21.61 -9.17
N PRO A 100 -0.21 -22.34 -10.01
CA PRO A 100 -0.79 -23.43 -10.80
C PRO A 100 -1.01 -24.66 -9.89
N PHE A 101 -2.19 -25.29 -9.99
CA PHE A 101 -2.43 -26.61 -9.39
C PHE A 101 -3.03 -27.55 -10.45
N PHE A 102 -2.38 -28.70 -10.64
CA PHE A 102 -2.75 -29.67 -11.67
C PHE A 102 -4.06 -30.40 -11.31
N PRO A 103 -4.92 -30.79 -12.28
CA PRO A 103 -4.78 -30.60 -13.73
C PRO A 103 -5.41 -29.34 -14.35
N ILE A 104 -6.35 -28.65 -13.69
CA ILE A 104 -7.17 -27.60 -14.36
C ILE A 104 -7.53 -26.45 -13.39
N TYR A 105 -6.62 -26.12 -12.47
CA TYR A 105 -6.84 -25.14 -11.42
C TYR A 105 -5.75 -24.07 -11.43
N TYR A 106 -6.13 -22.81 -11.34
CA TYR A 106 -5.18 -21.74 -11.07
C TYR A 106 -5.75 -20.72 -10.09
N MET A 107 -4.85 -20.18 -9.26
CA MET A 107 -5.12 -19.00 -8.45
C MET A 107 -4.25 -17.85 -8.91
N HIS A 108 -4.88 -16.69 -9.12
CA HIS A 108 -4.27 -15.43 -9.48
C HIS A 108 -4.50 -14.42 -8.36
N LYS A 109 -3.44 -13.82 -7.85
CA LYS A 109 -3.51 -12.71 -6.90
C LYS A 109 -2.69 -11.55 -7.44
N GLU A 110 -3.29 -10.36 -7.48
CA GLU A 110 -2.63 -9.15 -7.90
C GLU A 110 -2.94 -8.03 -6.91
N SER A 111 -1.92 -7.31 -6.48
CA SER A 111 -2.08 -6.06 -5.74
C SER A 111 -1.31 -4.91 -6.36
N LYS A 112 -1.85 -3.71 -6.23
CA LYS A 112 -1.25 -2.47 -6.72
C LYS A 112 -1.55 -1.35 -5.74
N THR A 113 -0.53 -0.59 -5.39
CA THR A 113 -0.67 0.57 -4.51
C THR A 113 -0.10 1.83 -5.10
N ILE A 114 -0.79 2.92 -4.81
CA ILE A 114 -0.38 4.28 -5.13
C ILE A 114 -0.40 5.10 -3.84
N LEU A 115 0.66 5.88 -3.66
CA LEU A 115 0.88 6.74 -2.50
C LEU A 115 1.06 8.17 -2.97
N GLY A 116 0.36 9.10 -2.35
CA GLY A 116 0.58 10.54 -2.59
C GLY A 116 -0.01 11.35 -1.45
N ASN A 117 0.20 12.66 -1.46
CA ASN A 117 -0.25 13.53 -0.39
C ASN A 117 -1.38 14.43 -0.86
N ASP A 118 -2.31 14.73 0.06
CA ASP A 118 -3.33 15.74 -0.17
C ASP A 118 -2.80 17.17 0.03
N ASN A 119 -3.68 18.17 -0.09
CA ASN A 119 -3.36 19.58 0.12
C ASN A 119 -2.88 19.90 1.54
N ASP A 120 -3.27 19.11 2.54
CA ASP A 120 -2.91 19.27 3.94
C ASP A 120 -1.64 18.47 4.30
N GLY A 121 -1.00 17.82 3.30
CA GLY A 121 0.16 16.96 3.48
C GLY A 121 -0.13 15.57 4.04
N ASN A 122 -1.39 15.20 4.29
CA ASN A 122 -1.77 13.86 4.72
C ASN A 122 -1.53 12.84 3.62
N LEU A 123 -1.16 11.62 3.98
CA LEU A 123 -0.94 10.54 3.02
C LEU A 123 -2.27 9.96 2.57
N ILE A 124 -2.53 9.98 1.28
CA ILE A 124 -3.57 9.19 0.62
C ILE A 124 -2.92 7.90 0.08
N VAL A 125 -3.48 6.77 0.49
CA VAL A 125 -3.09 5.43 0.04
C VAL A 125 -4.25 4.83 -0.73
N VAL A 126 -4.02 4.58 -2.01
CA VAL A 126 -4.95 3.83 -2.85
C VAL A 126 -4.41 2.43 -3.02
N HIS A 127 -5.17 1.45 -2.54
CA HIS A 127 -4.81 0.04 -2.62
C HIS A 127 -5.85 -0.73 -3.43
N GLY A 128 -5.41 -1.36 -4.52
CA GLY A 128 -6.20 -2.29 -5.31
C GLY A 128 -5.75 -3.73 -5.09
N TYR A 129 -6.72 -4.63 -4.94
CA TYR A 129 -6.50 -6.07 -4.86
C TYR A 129 -7.45 -6.80 -5.81
N ILE A 130 -6.91 -7.78 -6.52
CA ILE A 130 -7.63 -8.76 -7.33
C ILE A 130 -7.21 -10.14 -6.85
N GLY A 131 -8.19 -11.00 -6.58
CA GLY A 131 -7.97 -12.41 -6.36
C GLY A 131 -8.95 -13.19 -7.21
N GLU A 132 -8.45 -14.05 -8.09
CA GLU A 132 -9.25 -14.84 -9.01
C GLU A 132 -8.82 -16.31 -8.88
N GLY A 133 -9.81 -17.20 -8.94
CA GLY A 133 -9.60 -18.64 -8.89
C GLY A 133 -10.44 -19.30 -9.96
N HIS A 134 -9.85 -20.25 -10.68
CA HIS A 134 -10.53 -20.99 -11.72
C HIS A 134 -10.41 -22.49 -11.48
N ILE A 135 -11.51 -23.17 -11.77
CA ILE A 135 -11.69 -24.62 -11.71
C ILE A 135 -12.42 -25.01 -12.99
N LEU A 136 -11.75 -25.67 -13.94
CA LEU A 136 -12.37 -26.03 -15.22
C LEU A 136 -12.99 -24.79 -15.93
N ILE A 137 -14.32 -24.78 -16.10
CA ILE A 137 -15.11 -23.68 -16.67
C ILE A 137 -15.68 -22.72 -15.62
N MET A 138 -15.55 -23.05 -14.34
CA MET A 138 -16.05 -22.24 -13.23
C MET A 138 -14.95 -21.30 -12.75
N GLY A 139 -15.24 -20.01 -12.74
CA GLY A 139 -14.35 -18.97 -12.23
C GLY A 139 -15.05 -18.16 -11.16
N GLY A 140 -14.31 -17.81 -10.12
CA GLY A 140 -14.78 -16.92 -9.07
C GLY A 140 -13.67 -15.93 -8.73
N GLY A 141 -14.05 -14.69 -8.42
CA GLY A 141 -13.07 -13.65 -8.15
C GLY A 141 -13.60 -12.58 -7.21
N THR A 142 -12.66 -11.89 -6.58
CA THR A 142 -12.91 -10.69 -5.80
C THR A 142 -12.03 -9.58 -6.31
N ARG A 143 -12.61 -8.38 -6.40
CA ARG A 143 -11.89 -7.16 -6.69
C ARG A 143 -12.26 -6.13 -5.63
N ARG A 144 -11.25 -5.49 -5.07
CA ARG A 144 -11.42 -4.44 -4.07
C ARG A 144 -10.47 -3.29 -4.40
N ILE A 145 -10.98 -2.07 -4.29
CA ILE A 145 -10.18 -0.85 -4.33
C ILE A 145 -10.57 -0.10 -3.07
N ASN A 146 -9.56 0.29 -2.27
CA ASN A 146 -9.75 1.12 -1.11
C ASN A 146 -8.88 2.37 -1.21
N SER A 147 -9.40 3.49 -0.75
CA SER A 147 -8.69 4.77 -0.68
C SER A 147 -8.73 5.25 0.75
N THR A 148 -7.57 5.29 1.40
CA THR A 148 -7.45 5.61 2.82
C THR A 148 -6.57 6.83 3.03
N LYS A 149 -6.93 7.67 3.99
CA LYS A 149 -6.18 8.86 4.37
C LYS A 149 -5.54 8.69 5.74
N TYR A 150 -4.24 8.96 5.84
CA TYR A 150 -3.44 8.87 7.07
C TYR A 150 -2.84 10.24 7.40
N LYS A 151 -2.95 10.63 8.67
CA LYS A 151 -2.53 11.95 9.12
C LYS A 151 -1.00 12.08 9.08
N ARG A 152 -0.49 13.17 8.51
CA ARG A 152 0.94 13.50 8.63
C ARG A 152 1.26 13.95 10.04
N ILE A 153 2.39 13.48 10.57
CA ILE A 153 2.93 13.93 11.85
C ILE A 153 3.99 14.98 11.53
N GLU A 154 3.69 16.22 11.86
CA GLU A 154 4.70 17.28 11.86
C GLU A 154 5.64 17.05 13.04
N ASN A 155 6.95 17.00 12.76
CA ASN A 155 7.93 17.05 13.84
C ASN A 155 7.77 18.40 14.53
N LYS A 156 7.18 18.42 15.73
CA LYS A 156 7.40 19.51 16.67
C LYS A 156 8.83 19.35 17.17
N ASN A 157 9.74 20.18 16.64
CA ASN A 157 11.06 20.38 17.23
C ASN A 157 10.92 20.77 18.71
#